data_AF-A0A8H3WIP3-F1
#
_entry.id   AF-A0A8H3WIP3-F1
#
_cell.length_a   1.000
_cell.length_b   1.000
_cell.length_c   1.000
_cell.angle_alpha   90.00
_cell.angle_beta   90.00
_cell.angle_gamma   90.00
#
_symmetry.space_group_name_H-M   'P 1'
#
loop_
_entity.id
_entity.type
_entity.pdbx_description
1 polymer ?
#
loop_
_entity_poly.entity_id
_entity_poly.type
_entity_poly.pdbx_seq_one_letter_code
_entity_poly.pdbx_strand_id
1 'polypeptide(L)'
;MFRRILNAGLSATRRPSIAASVPRHEVHNSSQRVDNTHRARSVHSINRPKAAELRFSLSDADVTKILNGFHPRDMEQRWFILSDGPDDVGNIVSHLYRSWTGYEMYRLKITAPRFGSSGGSSSTARAAEEGEDGDAHQAHVTEVIWESREDYNAYGGSKMGEREAKRAAISICRGILGCKLEDAPKVVGWD
;
A
#
# COMPACT_ATOMS: atom_id res chain seq x y z
N MET A 1 -46.17 -49.44 57.25
CA MET A 1 -47.46 -49.40 56.52
C MET A 1 -47.57 -48.06 55.80
N PHE A 2 -48.15 -48.08 54.60
CA PHE A 2 -48.65 -46.98 53.77
C PHE A 2 -47.70 -46.10 52.92
N ARG A 3 -48.00 -46.18 51.61
CA ARG A 3 -47.60 -45.34 50.47
C ARG A 3 -48.24 -43.95 50.52
N ARG A 4 -47.61 -42.95 49.87
CA ARG A 4 -48.14 -42.00 48.84
C ARG A 4 -47.07 -40.91 48.59
N ILE A 5 -46.45 -40.76 47.40
CA ILE A 5 -46.90 -40.29 46.07
C ILE A 5 -46.90 -38.74 45.92
N LEU A 6 -46.13 -38.30 44.91
CA LEU A 6 -46.18 -37.12 44.00
C LEU A 6 -45.41 -35.79 44.29
N ASN A 7 -44.35 -35.63 43.48
CA ASN A 7 -43.97 -34.56 42.53
C ASN A 7 -44.38 -33.09 42.73
N ALA A 8 -43.36 -32.22 42.60
CA ALA A 8 -43.18 -31.08 41.66
C ALA A 8 -42.46 -29.95 42.42
N GLY A 9 -41.43 -29.26 41.95
CA GLY A 9 -40.77 -29.14 40.66
C GLY A 9 -39.66 -28.08 40.79
N LEU A 10 -39.21 -27.55 39.65
CA LEU A 10 -38.30 -26.40 39.44
C LEU A 10 -36.80 -26.70 39.33
N SER A 11 -36.44 -27.01 38.07
CA SER A 11 -35.31 -26.51 37.28
C SER A 11 -34.03 -26.11 38.00
N ALA A 12 -33.05 -27.01 37.93
CA ALA A 12 -31.65 -26.71 38.14
C ALA A 12 -31.09 -25.89 36.96
N THR A 13 -30.63 -24.68 37.25
CA THR A 13 -29.78 -23.88 36.35
C THR A 13 -28.44 -24.58 36.13
N ARG A 14 -28.26 -25.24 34.97
CA ARG A 14 -26.95 -25.71 34.52
C ARG A 14 -26.18 -24.55 33.88
N ARG A 15 -25.03 -24.23 34.47
CA ARG A 15 -23.99 -23.37 33.90
C ARG A 15 -23.55 -23.91 32.53
N PRO A 16 -23.47 -23.11 31.46
CA PRO A 16 -22.74 -23.51 30.26
C PRO A 16 -21.23 -23.42 30.53
N SER A 17 -20.54 -24.52 30.23
CA SER A 17 -19.09 -24.64 30.22
C SER A 17 -18.53 -23.74 29.11
N ILE A 18 -17.78 -22.70 29.48
CA ILE A 18 -17.03 -21.87 28.54
C ILE A 18 -15.86 -22.72 28.04
N ALA A 19 -16.05 -23.37 26.89
CA ALA A 19 -14.93 -23.86 26.10
C ALA A 19 -14.20 -22.63 25.55
N ALA A 20 -12.98 -22.40 26.02
CA ALA A 20 -12.08 -21.40 25.48
C ALA A 20 -11.75 -21.76 24.03
N SER A 21 -12.48 -21.19 23.08
CA SER A 21 -12.09 -21.18 21.68
C SER A 21 -10.87 -20.27 21.55
N VAL A 22 -9.70 -20.89 21.40
CA VAL A 22 -8.48 -20.21 20.93
C VAL A 22 -8.85 -19.39 19.69
N PRO A 23 -8.62 -18.07 19.65
CA PRO A 23 -8.82 -17.31 18.43
C PRO A 23 -7.83 -17.84 17.41
N ARG A 24 -8.36 -18.64 16.47
CA ARG A 24 -7.69 -19.03 15.25
C ARG A 24 -7.29 -17.72 14.58
N HIS A 25 -5.99 -17.46 14.45
CA HIS A 25 -5.48 -16.38 13.63
C HIS A 25 -6.13 -16.52 12.25
N GLU A 26 -7.15 -15.73 11.98
CA GLU A 26 -7.67 -15.55 10.64
C GLU A 26 -6.54 -14.90 9.85
N VAL A 27 -5.89 -15.70 9.02
CA VAL A 27 -5.05 -15.19 7.94
C VAL A 27 -6.00 -14.41 7.04
N HIS A 28 -6.10 -13.10 7.29
CA HIS A 28 -6.79 -12.19 6.40
C HIS A 28 -6.02 -12.20 5.07
N ASN A 29 -6.52 -13.00 4.13
CA ASN A 29 -6.19 -12.88 2.73
C ASN A 29 -6.88 -11.62 2.20
N SER A 30 -6.35 -10.45 2.56
CA SER A 30 -6.87 -9.15 2.14
C SER A 30 -6.07 -8.65 0.94
N SER A 31 -6.36 -9.21 -0.24
CA SER A 31 -6.03 -8.57 -1.53
C SER A 31 -6.99 -7.40 -1.80
N GLN A 32 -7.24 -6.57 -0.79
CA GLN A 32 -8.15 -5.44 -0.88
C GLN A 32 -7.30 -4.19 -1.03
N ARG A 33 -7.06 -3.82 -2.29
CA ARG A 33 -6.47 -2.52 -2.64
C ARG A 33 -7.28 -1.43 -1.94
N VAL A 34 -6.61 -0.39 -1.46
CA VAL A 34 -7.27 0.75 -0.85
C VAL A 34 -8.29 1.29 -1.85
N ASP A 35 -9.57 1.15 -1.50
CA ASP A 35 -10.67 1.59 -2.33
C ASP A 35 -10.72 3.13 -2.33
N ASN A 36 -10.89 3.69 -3.52
CA ASN A 36 -10.96 5.12 -3.74
C ASN A 36 -12.27 5.71 -3.15
N THR A 37 -13.29 4.89 -2.90
CA THR A 37 -14.64 5.35 -2.53
C THR A 37 -14.76 6.13 -1.22
N HIS A 38 -13.86 5.96 -0.24
CA HIS A 38 -14.01 6.61 1.07
C HIS A 38 -13.42 8.03 1.20
N ARG A 39 -12.56 8.46 0.27
CA ARG A 39 -11.97 9.83 0.24
C ARG A 39 -11.84 10.47 -1.15
N ALA A 40 -12.26 9.79 -2.23
CA ALA A 40 -12.17 10.27 -3.63
C ALA A 40 -12.84 11.61 -3.94
N ARG A 41 -13.61 12.21 -3.03
CA ARG A 41 -14.35 13.45 -3.34
C ARG A 41 -13.60 14.74 -3.04
N SER A 42 -12.40 14.68 -2.47
CA SER A 42 -11.58 15.89 -2.25
C SER A 42 -10.07 15.64 -2.35
N VAL A 43 -9.65 14.81 -3.32
CA VAL A 43 -8.23 14.75 -3.70
C VAL A 43 -7.92 15.87 -4.67
N HIS A 44 -6.79 16.54 -4.46
CA HIS A 44 -6.32 17.62 -5.31
C HIS A 44 -5.05 17.15 -6.01
N SER A 45 -5.10 17.05 -7.34
CA SER A 45 -3.95 16.67 -8.16
C SER A 45 -2.82 17.69 -8.06
N ILE A 46 -1.61 17.25 -8.41
CA ILE A 46 -0.45 18.14 -8.59
C ILE A 46 -0.80 19.24 -9.62
N ASN A 47 -0.59 20.50 -9.24
CA ASN A 47 -0.88 21.69 -10.03
C ASN A 47 0.39 22.22 -10.74
N ARG A 48 1.54 22.27 -10.05
CA ARG A 48 2.83 22.68 -10.65
C ARG A 48 3.81 21.51 -10.69
N PRO A 49 3.62 20.54 -11.61
CA PRO A 49 4.44 19.35 -11.63
C PRO A 49 5.89 19.69 -12.01
N LYS A 50 6.83 19.21 -11.20
CA LYS A 50 8.20 18.93 -11.63
C LYS A 50 8.41 17.44 -11.64
N ALA A 51 9.23 16.97 -12.57
CA ALA A 51 9.49 15.56 -12.77
C ALA A 51 10.98 15.31 -12.81
N ALA A 52 11.37 14.13 -12.36
CA ALA A 52 12.73 13.64 -12.45
C ALA A 52 12.74 12.13 -12.54
N GLU A 53 13.69 11.64 -13.30
CA GLU A 53 13.95 10.22 -13.44
C GLU A 53 14.37 9.58 -12.11
N LEU A 54 13.77 8.45 -11.75
CA LEU A 54 14.04 7.75 -10.50
C LEU A 54 14.11 6.25 -10.76
N ARG A 55 15.29 5.76 -11.16
CA ARG A 55 15.51 4.36 -11.55
C ARG A 55 15.97 3.52 -10.36
N PHE A 56 15.10 2.62 -9.89
CA PHE A 56 15.49 1.49 -9.03
C PHE A 56 14.49 0.36 -9.20
N SER A 57 14.99 -0.87 -9.03
CA SER A 57 14.19 -2.07 -9.20
C SER A 57 13.30 -2.34 -7.99
N LEU A 58 12.18 -3.00 -8.26
CA LEU A 58 11.17 -3.42 -7.31
C LEU A 58 11.06 -4.94 -7.36
N SER A 59 10.94 -5.55 -6.19
CA SER A 59 10.47 -6.93 -6.10
C SER A 59 8.97 -6.99 -6.36
N ASP A 60 8.46 -8.13 -6.83
CA ASP A 60 7.02 -8.36 -7.01
C ASP A 60 6.23 -8.14 -5.71
N ALA A 61 6.86 -8.44 -4.56
CA ALA A 61 6.30 -8.15 -3.24
C ALA A 61 6.16 -6.64 -2.98
N ASP A 62 7.14 -5.83 -3.39
CA ASP A 62 7.07 -4.38 -3.23
C ASP A 62 6.07 -3.76 -4.21
N VAL A 63 5.96 -4.28 -5.44
CA VAL A 63 4.90 -3.88 -6.40
C VAL A 63 3.51 -4.13 -5.80
N THR A 64 3.32 -5.29 -5.18
CA THR A 64 2.03 -5.65 -4.55
C THR A 64 1.68 -4.68 -3.42
N LYS A 65 2.64 -4.28 -2.57
CA LYS A 65 2.43 -3.28 -1.52
C LYS A 65 2.03 -1.92 -2.09
N ILE A 66 2.69 -1.49 -3.17
CA ILE A 66 2.37 -0.24 -3.85
C ILE A 66 0.96 -0.28 -4.43
N LEU A 67 0.59 -1.36 -5.12
CA LEU A 67 -0.75 -1.56 -5.67
C LEU A 67 -1.84 -1.57 -4.60
N ASN A 68 -1.54 -2.16 -3.44
CA ASN A 68 -2.44 -2.16 -2.30
C ASN A 68 -2.63 -0.75 -1.73
N GLY A 69 -1.59 0.10 -1.78
CA GLY A 69 -1.64 1.46 -1.28
C GLY A 69 -1.66 1.52 0.26
N PHE A 70 -2.05 2.67 0.80
CA PHE A 70 -2.14 2.88 2.25
C PHE A 70 -3.28 3.84 2.61
N HIS A 71 -4.16 3.39 3.51
CA HIS A 71 -5.22 4.22 4.06
C HIS A 71 -4.91 4.59 5.51
N PRO A 72 -4.74 5.89 5.83
CA PRO A 72 -4.45 6.32 7.18
C PRO A 72 -5.68 6.13 8.08
N ARG A 73 -5.47 5.59 9.29
CA ARG A 73 -6.53 5.42 10.32
C ARG A 73 -6.84 6.74 11.04
N ASP A 74 -5.86 7.62 11.16
CA ASP A 74 -5.94 8.90 11.85
C ASP A 74 -5.06 9.96 11.16
N MET A 75 -5.09 11.19 11.67
CA MET A 75 -4.36 12.32 11.09
C MET A 75 -2.84 12.27 11.35
N GLU A 76 -2.37 11.51 12.34
CA GLU A 76 -0.94 11.36 12.63
C GLU A 76 -0.25 10.56 11.52
N GLN A 77 -1.01 9.67 10.88
CA GLN A 77 -0.62 8.98 9.66
C GLN A 77 -0.72 9.95 8.47
N ARG A 78 0.40 10.67 8.26
CA ARG A 78 0.48 11.85 7.38
C ARG A 78 0.22 11.59 5.89
N TRP A 79 0.23 10.34 5.47
CA TRP A 79 0.20 9.93 4.06
C TRP A 79 -1.03 9.08 3.77
N PHE A 80 -1.62 9.32 2.60
CA PHE A 80 -2.64 8.51 1.98
C PHE A 80 -2.13 8.12 0.60
N ILE A 81 -2.10 6.82 0.28
CA ILE A 81 -1.47 6.32 -0.94
C ILE A 81 -2.50 5.50 -1.71
N LEU A 82 -2.70 5.88 -2.97
CA LEU A 82 -3.51 5.16 -3.93
C LEU A 82 -2.65 4.79 -5.12
N SER A 83 -3.00 3.73 -5.81
CA SER A 83 -2.32 3.39 -7.06
C SER A 83 -3.34 3.01 -8.12
N ASP A 84 -3.14 3.53 -9.32
CA ASP A 84 -3.84 3.14 -10.54
C ASP A 84 -3.04 2.04 -11.27
N GLY A 85 -3.70 1.31 -12.17
CA GLY A 85 -3.09 0.19 -12.88
C GLY A 85 -3.07 -1.11 -12.05
N PRO A 86 -2.27 -2.13 -12.41
CA PRO A 86 -1.45 -2.17 -13.62
C PRO A 86 -2.34 -2.05 -14.87
N ASP A 87 -1.89 -1.32 -15.88
CA ASP A 87 -2.52 -1.40 -17.21
C ASP A 87 -2.14 -2.71 -17.93
N ASP A 88 -2.64 -2.92 -19.15
CA ASP A 88 -2.40 -4.15 -19.90
C ASP A 88 -0.91 -4.45 -20.12
N VAL A 89 -0.05 -3.44 -20.13
CA VAL A 89 1.40 -3.54 -20.34
C VAL A 89 2.18 -3.55 -19.02
N GLY A 90 1.49 -3.39 -17.88
CA GLY A 90 2.06 -3.40 -16.55
C GLY A 90 2.48 -2.03 -16.01
N ASN A 91 2.03 -0.92 -16.60
CA ASN A 91 2.29 0.40 -16.03
C ASN A 91 1.40 0.68 -14.82
N ILE A 92 1.99 1.23 -13.78
CA ILE A 92 1.34 1.57 -12.51
C ILE A 92 1.63 3.04 -12.21
N VAL A 93 0.63 3.75 -11.70
CA VAL A 93 0.78 5.12 -11.22
C VAL A 93 0.44 5.15 -9.73
N SER A 94 1.41 5.45 -8.88
CA SER A 94 1.17 5.59 -7.43
C SER A 94 1.08 7.05 -7.03
N HIS A 95 0.01 7.41 -6.34
CA HIS A 95 -0.34 8.75 -5.91
C HIS A 95 -0.18 8.87 -4.39
N LEU A 96 0.66 9.80 -3.95
CA LEU A 96 0.98 10.01 -2.54
C LEU A 96 0.40 11.36 -2.09
N TYR A 97 -0.66 11.30 -1.31
CA TYR A 97 -1.40 12.46 -0.80
C TYR A 97 -1.07 12.76 0.66
N ARG A 98 -1.24 14.02 1.07
CA ARG A 98 -1.32 14.36 2.50
C ARG A 98 -2.70 14.04 3.04
N SER A 99 -2.76 13.28 4.13
CA SER A 99 -4.01 12.75 4.68
C SER A 99 -5.00 13.83 5.15
N TRP A 100 -4.51 14.99 5.61
CA TRP A 100 -5.37 16.06 6.15
C TRP A 100 -5.76 17.14 5.14
N THR A 101 -5.06 17.27 4.01
CA THR A 101 -5.43 18.24 2.96
C THR A 101 -5.97 17.60 1.69
N GLY A 102 -5.67 16.32 1.46
CA GLY A 102 -5.97 15.64 0.20
C GLY A 102 -5.13 16.12 -0.99
N TYR A 103 -4.11 16.98 -0.79
CA TYR A 103 -3.20 17.36 -1.88
C TYR A 103 -2.24 16.22 -2.22
N GLU A 104 -2.17 15.90 -3.51
CA GLU A 104 -1.17 15.04 -4.09
C GLU A 104 0.19 15.75 -4.02
N MET A 105 1.12 15.16 -3.29
CA MET A 105 2.47 15.73 -3.13
C MET A 105 3.46 15.08 -4.09
N TYR A 106 3.29 13.78 -4.30
CA TYR A 106 4.15 12.99 -5.19
C TYR A 106 3.31 12.03 -6.01
N ARG A 107 3.80 11.75 -7.21
CA ARG A 107 3.33 10.69 -8.09
C ARG A 107 4.51 9.89 -8.58
N LEU A 108 4.42 8.57 -8.52
CA LEU A 108 5.41 7.64 -9.03
C LEU A 108 4.87 6.95 -10.28
N LYS A 109 5.69 6.91 -11.33
CA LYS A 109 5.47 6.04 -12.47
C LYS A 109 6.31 4.78 -12.31
N ILE A 110 5.68 3.64 -12.51
CA ILE A 110 6.27 2.33 -12.31
C ILE A 110 5.95 1.47 -13.53
N THR A 111 6.95 0.73 -13.99
CA THR A 111 6.77 -0.29 -15.02
C THR A 111 6.93 -1.64 -14.34
N ALA A 112 5.94 -2.52 -14.46
CA ALA A 112 5.93 -3.85 -13.87
C ALA A 112 5.29 -4.86 -14.86
N PRO A 113 6.02 -5.28 -15.91
CA PRO A 113 5.44 -6.02 -17.03
C PRO A 113 4.74 -7.33 -16.62
N ARG A 114 5.25 -8.01 -15.58
CA ARG A 114 4.67 -9.24 -15.02
C ARG A 114 3.27 -9.06 -14.43
N PHE A 115 2.90 -7.83 -14.11
CA PHE A 115 1.57 -7.49 -13.58
C PHE A 115 0.60 -7.05 -14.67
N GLY A 116 1.06 -6.87 -15.92
CA GLY A 116 0.22 -6.57 -17.07
C GLY A 116 -0.44 -7.82 -17.64
N SER A 117 -1.67 -7.69 -18.12
CA SER A 117 -2.44 -8.80 -18.71
C SER A 117 -1.91 -9.24 -20.08
N SER A 118 -1.26 -8.33 -20.82
CA SER A 118 -0.65 -8.58 -22.13
C SER A 118 0.69 -9.34 -21.99
N GLY A 119 1.34 -9.20 -20.84
CA GLY A 119 2.58 -9.90 -20.45
C GLY A 119 2.32 -11.31 -19.92
N GLY A 120 1.66 -12.17 -20.70
CA GLY A 120 1.63 -13.60 -20.48
C GLY A 120 0.92 -14.06 -19.20
N SER A 121 -0.41 -14.25 -19.29
CA SER A 121 -1.08 -15.26 -18.49
C SER A 121 -0.41 -16.62 -18.70
N SER A 122 0.49 -16.99 -17.80
CA SER A 122 0.75 -18.38 -17.48
C SER A 122 0.68 -18.52 -15.97
N SER A 123 -0.53 -18.77 -15.51
CA SER A 123 -0.79 -19.46 -14.25
C SER A 123 -0.18 -20.86 -14.31
N THR A 124 1.14 -20.95 -14.23
CA THR A 124 1.85 -22.11 -13.72
C THR A 124 3.10 -21.56 -13.06
N ALA A 125 3.31 -21.93 -11.81
CA ALA A 125 4.61 -21.90 -11.18
C ALA A 125 5.63 -22.47 -12.17
N ARG A 126 6.39 -21.61 -12.83
CA ARG A 126 7.60 -22.00 -13.52
C ARG A 126 8.74 -21.51 -12.67
N ALA A 127 9.35 -22.50 -12.04
CA ALA A 127 10.68 -22.43 -11.49
C ALA A 127 11.58 -21.57 -12.37
N ALA A 128 12.49 -20.85 -11.71
CA ALA A 128 13.59 -20.14 -12.31
C ALA A 128 14.13 -20.84 -13.55
N GLU A 129 13.73 -20.38 -14.73
CA GLU A 129 14.54 -20.55 -15.93
C GLU A 129 15.49 -19.37 -15.92
N GLU A 130 16.72 -19.64 -15.49
CA GLU A 130 17.87 -18.77 -15.66
C GLU A 130 18.14 -18.64 -17.17
N GLY A 131 17.46 -17.69 -17.79
CA GLY A 131 17.75 -17.19 -19.14
C GLY A 131 18.30 -15.77 -19.04
N GLU A 132 19.34 -15.49 -19.82
CA GLU A 132 20.14 -14.26 -19.91
C GLU A 132 19.39 -12.95 -20.25
N ASP A 133 18.06 -12.89 -20.10
CA ASP A 133 17.18 -11.72 -20.32
C ASP A 133 16.50 -11.23 -19.02
N GLY A 134 17.18 -11.40 -17.88
CA GLY A 134 16.63 -11.21 -16.53
C GLY A 134 16.12 -9.81 -16.15
N ASP A 135 16.42 -8.78 -16.96
CA ASP A 135 16.10 -7.37 -16.67
C ASP A 135 14.82 -6.88 -17.36
N ALA A 136 14.48 -7.42 -18.55
CA ALA A 136 13.38 -6.90 -19.37
C ALA A 136 11.99 -7.02 -18.71
N HIS A 137 11.86 -7.91 -17.73
CA HIS A 137 10.62 -8.14 -16.99
C HIS A 137 10.70 -7.65 -15.54
N GLN A 138 11.82 -7.03 -15.14
CA GLN A 138 11.99 -6.53 -13.79
C GLN A 138 11.17 -5.25 -13.58
N ALA A 139 10.37 -5.25 -12.51
CA ALA A 139 9.63 -4.06 -12.14
C ALA A 139 10.58 -2.97 -11.66
N HIS A 140 10.33 -1.72 -12.04
CA HIS A 140 11.15 -0.60 -11.60
C HIS A 140 10.34 0.70 -11.54
N VAL A 141 10.74 1.59 -10.65
CA VAL A 141 10.29 2.98 -10.70
C VAL A 141 11.01 3.66 -11.86
N THR A 142 10.29 4.48 -12.62
CA THR A 142 10.84 5.20 -13.77
C THR A 142 10.96 6.69 -13.48
N GLU A 143 9.96 7.27 -12.82
CA GLU A 143 9.86 8.72 -12.64
C GLU A 143 9.19 9.06 -11.31
N VAL A 144 9.67 10.12 -10.67
CA VAL A 144 8.95 10.83 -9.61
C VAL A 144 8.51 12.19 -10.13
N ILE A 145 7.23 12.49 -9.91
CA ILE A 145 6.63 13.80 -10.18
C ILE A 145 6.22 14.38 -8.83
N TRP A 146 6.47 15.67 -8.60
CA TRP A 146 6.14 16.34 -7.35
C TRP A 146 5.58 17.73 -7.56
N GLU A 147 4.86 18.21 -6.57
CA GLU A 147 4.35 19.58 -6.53
C GLU A 147 5.48 20.58 -6.24
N SER A 148 5.78 21.42 -7.23
CA SER A 148 6.75 22.50 -7.11
C SER A 148 6.09 23.77 -6.59
N ARG A 149 6.11 23.95 -5.26
CA ARG A 149 5.78 25.25 -4.66
C ARG A 149 6.94 26.22 -4.81
N GLU A 150 6.77 27.18 -5.71
CA GLU A 150 7.70 28.32 -5.87
C GLU A 150 7.28 29.48 -4.95
N ASP A 151 6.02 29.46 -4.51
CA ASP A 151 5.36 30.35 -3.58
C ASP A 151 5.57 29.87 -2.13
N TYR A 152 6.71 30.26 -1.58
CA TYR A 152 7.21 29.98 -0.22
C TYR A 152 6.25 30.32 0.95
N ASN A 153 5.19 31.11 0.71
CA ASN A 153 4.50 31.85 1.77
C ASN A 153 3.19 31.25 2.30
N ALA A 154 2.57 30.26 1.66
CA ALA A 154 1.22 29.82 2.07
C ALA A 154 1.19 28.82 3.24
N TYR A 155 2.23 27.98 3.42
CA TYR A 155 2.21 26.88 4.41
C TYR A 155 3.60 26.51 4.99
N GLY A 156 4.59 27.42 4.95
CA GLY A 156 5.90 27.21 5.59
C GLY A 156 6.75 26.07 5.02
N GLY A 157 6.52 25.69 3.75
CA GLY A 157 7.27 24.62 3.10
C GLY A 157 8.51 25.14 2.38
N SER A 158 9.66 24.49 2.59
CA SER A 158 10.88 24.74 1.80
C SER A 158 10.66 24.37 0.32
N LYS A 159 11.31 25.10 -0.60
CA LYS A 159 11.35 24.77 -2.03
C LYS A 159 11.82 23.32 -2.20
N MET A 160 10.97 22.47 -2.77
CA MET A 160 11.29 21.07 -2.96
C MET A 160 12.12 20.86 -4.23
N GLY A 161 13.39 20.55 -4.05
CA GLY A 161 14.30 20.16 -5.13
C GLY A 161 14.13 18.69 -5.51
N GLU A 162 14.71 18.34 -6.66
CA GLU A 162 14.70 16.97 -7.19
C GLU A 162 15.25 15.95 -6.18
N ARG A 163 16.39 16.27 -5.56
CA ARG A 163 17.05 15.37 -4.59
C ARG A 163 16.13 15.10 -3.40
N GLU A 164 15.47 16.12 -2.90
CA GLU A 164 14.53 16.02 -1.78
C GLU A 164 13.28 15.24 -2.18
N ALA A 165 12.74 15.46 -3.38
CA ALA A 165 11.59 14.72 -3.90
C ALA A 165 11.89 13.22 -4.04
N LYS A 166 13.03 12.85 -4.64
CA LYS A 166 13.48 11.45 -4.74
C LYS A 166 13.63 10.79 -3.37
N ARG A 167 14.31 11.49 -2.44
CA ARG A 167 14.49 10.99 -1.06
C ARG A 167 13.15 10.80 -0.34
N ALA A 168 12.23 11.75 -0.48
CA ALA A 168 10.91 11.68 0.15
C ALA A 168 10.10 10.49 -0.39
N ALA A 169 10.04 10.32 -1.72
CA ALA A 169 9.33 9.20 -2.33
C ALA A 169 9.85 7.83 -1.86
N ILE A 170 11.19 7.64 -1.85
CA ILE A 170 11.83 6.41 -1.35
C ILE A 170 11.49 6.20 0.13
N SER A 171 11.59 7.26 0.94
CA SER A 171 11.31 7.19 2.38
C SER A 171 9.85 6.83 2.66
N ILE A 172 8.90 7.39 1.92
CA ILE A 172 7.48 7.07 2.07
C ILE A 172 7.21 5.61 1.68
N CYS A 173 7.77 5.14 0.56
CA CYS A 173 7.61 3.75 0.15
C CYS A 173 8.19 2.78 1.19
N ARG A 174 9.37 3.08 1.77
CA ARG A 174 9.95 2.25 2.84
C ARG A 174 9.16 2.32 4.14
N GLY A 175 8.86 3.51 4.63
CA GLY A 175 8.29 3.73 5.96
C GLY A 175 6.79 3.50 6.05
N ILE A 176 6.03 3.82 5.00
CA ILE A 176 4.56 3.73 5.00
C ILE A 176 4.09 2.43 4.36
N LEU A 177 4.63 2.08 3.19
CA LEU A 177 4.23 0.85 2.50
C LEU A 177 5.03 -0.37 2.95
N GLY A 178 6.13 -0.19 3.68
CA GLY A 178 7.01 -1.29 4.09
C GLY A 178 7.77 -1.91 2.92
N CYS A 179 8.01 -1.15 1.84
CA CYS A 179 8.81 -1.62 0.71
C CYS A 179 10.28 -1.76 1.13
N LYS A 180 11.00 -2.77 0.61
CA LYS A 180 12.43 -2.93 0.90
C LYS A 180 13.26 -1.99 0.03
N LEU A 181 12.93 -1.94 -1.27
CA LEU A 181 13.65 -1.14 -2.28
C LEU A 181 15.16 -1.40 -2.24
N GLU A 182 15.57 -2.65 -2.46
CA GLU A 182 16.94 -3.12 -2.22
C GLU A 182 17.99 -2.32 -3.02
N ASP A 183 17.65 -1.88 -4.23
CA ASP A 183 18.52 -1.10 -5.12
C ASP A 183 18.35 0.42 -5.01
N ALA A 184 17.39 0.90 -4.20
CA ALA A 184 17.15 2.34 -4.08
C ALA A 184 18.20 3.02 -3.21
N PRO A 185 18.60 4.26 -3.53
CA PRO A 185 19.55 5.04 -2.73
C PRO A 185 19.24 4.99 -1.24
N LYS A 186 20.27 4.77 -0.42
CA LYS A 186 20.14 4.86 1.03
C LYS A 186 19.79 6.30 1.40
N VAL A 187 18.63 6.50 2.01
CA VAL A 187 18.21 7.81 2.49
C VAL A 187 18.80 7.98 3.89
N VAL A 188 19.87 8.76 4.03
CA VAL A 188 20.55 8.98 5.32
C VAL A 188 19.90 10.15 6.06
N GLY A 189 19.39 9.89 7.27
CA GLY A 189 18.89 10.90 8.21
C GLY A 189 17.38 11.16 8.10
N TRP A 190 16.63 10.49 8.97
CA TRP A 190 15.25 10.80 9.41
C TRP A 190 15.06 10.15 10.79
N ASP A 191 15.46 10.86 11.83
CA ASP A 191 14.93 10.71 13.20
C ASP A 191 14.05 11.95 13.47
#